data_AF-A0AAJ6UKX5-F1
#
_entry.id   AF-A0AAJ6UKX5-F1
#
_cell.length_a   1.000
_cell.length_b   1.000
_cell.length_c   1.000
_cell.angle_alpha   90.00
_cell.angle_beta   90.00
_cell.angle_gamma   90.00
#
_symmetry.space_group_name_H-M   'P 1'
#
loop_
_entity.id
_entity.type
_entity.pdbx_description
1 polymer ?
#
loop_
_entity_poly.entity_id
_entity_poly.type
_entity_poly.pdbx_seq_one_letter_code
_entity_poly.pdbx_strand_id
1 'polypeptide(L)'
;MTTIQFGLAGALETLCGQAYGAEQYQKLETYTYCAIISLILVCLPISFLWMFTDKLLILIGQDPSISHVARKYSICLIPNLFSYAILQALIRYFQTQSLILPMLCSSFASLCFHIPLCWALVFKAEMGIIGAALAISLSYWLNVILLGLYMKNSSECEKTRSVFSKDVFFGIREFFRFAVPSAIMTCLEWWSYEVLILLSGLLPNPKEETSVLSICFTITYLHYFIPYGFGATAVRGGRDEATSENRVEIGRRKPAHAPAG
;
A
#
# COMPACT_ATOMS: atom_id res chain seq x y z
N MET A 1 -0.67 -9.57 -8.22
CA MET A 1 0.76 -9.35 -7.92
C MET A 1 1.03 -8.05 -7.16
N THR A 2 0.36 -6.94 -7.49
CA THR A 2 0.33 -5.74 -6.62
C THR A 2 -0.24 -6.01 -5.22
N THR A 3 -1.14 -7.00 -5.10
CA THR A 3 -1.65 -7.52 -3.82
C THR A 3 -0.56 -8.05 -2.89
N ILE A 4 0.53 -8.61 -3.43
CA ILE A 4 1.69 -9.06 -2.63
C ILE A 4 2.37 -7.84 -1.99
N GLN A 5 2.58 -6.78 -2.76
CA GLN A 5 3.20 -5.54 -2.26
C GLN A 5 2.32 -4.88 -1.18
N PHE A 6 1.01 -4.80 -1.43
CA PHE A 6 0.05 -4.26 -0.47
C PHE A 6 0.04 -5.07 0.84
N GLY A 7 -0.01 -6.40 0.75
CA GLY A 7 -0.02 -7.28 1.93
C GLY A 7 1.31 -7.29 2.68
N LEU A 8 2.45 -7.28 1.98
CA LEU A 8 3.77 -7.17 2.64
C LEU A 8 3.90 -5.83 3.39
N ALA A 9 3.42 -4.73 2.80
CA ALA A 9 3.41 -3.42 3.45
C ALA A 9 2.49 -3.38 4.69
N GLY A 10 1.53 -4.30 4.83
CA GLY A 10 0.67 -4.45 6.01
C GLY A 10 1.46 -4.69 7.31
N ALA A 11 2.68 -5.25 7.23
CA ALA A 11 3.57 -5.37 8.39
C ALA A 11 3.87 -4.04 9.07
N LEU A 12 3.93 -2.95 8.31
CA LEU A 12 4.18 -1.61 8.85
C LEU A 12 3.07 -1.13 9.76
N GLU A 13 1.82 -1.56 9.57
CA GLU A 13 0.73 -1.21 10.50
C GLU A 13 1.04 -1.73 11.91
N THR A 14 1.59 -2.94 12.00
CA THR A 14 1.98 -3.54 13.28
C THR A 14 3.27 -2.92 13.82
N LEU A 15 4.34 -2.91 13.01
CA LEU A 15 5.67 -2.46 13.47
C LEU A 15 5.69 -0.97 13.80
N CYS A 16 5.19 -0.11 12.90
CA CYS A 16 5.11 1.32 13.17
C CYS A 16 4.03 1.64 14.20
N GLY A 17 2.92 0.89 14.24
CA GLY A 17 1.88 1.05 15.25
C GLY A 17 2.38 0.78 16.67
N GLN A 18 3.12 -0.31 16.86
CA GLN A 18 3.77 -0.67 18.13
C GLN A 18 4.87 0.33 18.51
N ALA A 19 5.74 0.69 17.57
CA ALA A 19 6.81 1.66 17.82
C ALA A 19 6.26 3.05 18.19
N TYR A 20 5.21 3.52 17.50
CA TYR A 20 4.59 4.80 17.78
C TYR A 20 3.88 4.79 19.14
N GLY A 21 3.18 3.70 19.48
CA GLY A 21 2.53 3.54 20.77
C GLY A 21 3.50 3.44 21.95
N ALA A 22 4.71 2.89 21.71
CA ALA A 22 5.79 2.83 22.69
C ALA A 22 6.67 4.11 22.72
N GLU A 23 6.25 5.18 22.04
CA GLU A 23 6.99 6.46 21.91
C GLU A 23 8.39 6.32 21.27
N GLN A 24 8.64 5.21 20.56
CA GLN A 24 9.89 4.95 19.83
C GLN A 24 9.85 5.58 18.44
N TYR A 25 9.65 6.90 18.37
CA TYR A 25 9.38 7.62 17.12
C TYR A 25 10.46 7.44 16.05
N GLN A 26 11.73 7.37 16.43
CA GLN A 26 12.86 7.16 15.50
C GLN A 26 12.81 5.81 14.77
N LYS A 27 12.13 4.81 15.33
CA LYS A 27 11.99 3.49 14.69
C LYS A 27 11.00 3.51 13.52
N LEU A 28 10.07 4.47 13.47
CA LEU A 28 9.08 4.52 12.38
C LEU A 28 9.77 4.71 11.04
N GLU A 29 10.63 5.72 10.90
CA GLU A 29 11.32 5.94 9.63
C GLU A 29 12.29 4.79 9.30
N THR A 30 12.92 4.21 10.31
CA THR A 30 13.79 3.02 10.14
C THR A 30 13.00 1.83 9.57
N TYR A 31 11.82 1.52 10.12
CA TYR A 31 10.95 0.46 9.59
C TYR A 31 10.40 0.81 8.21
N THR A 32 10.05 2.07 7.95
CA THR A 32 9.60 2.51 6.62
C THR A 32 10.70 2.30 5.58
N TYR A 33 11.94 2.69 5.83
CA TYR A 33 13.05 2.45 4.89
C TYR A 33 13.35 0.96 4.73
N CYS A 34 13.29 0.20 5.83
CA CYS A 34 13.43 -1.25 5.79
C CYS A 34 12.40 -1.91 4.87
N ALA A 35 11.13 -1.50 4.99
CA ALA A 35 10.06 -1.96 4.14
C ALA A 35 10.26 -1.50 2.70
N ILE A 36 10.63 -0.23 2.43
CA ILE A 36 10.89 0.25 1.07
C ILE A 36 11.96 -0.61 0.38
N ILE A 37 13.10 -0.85 1.04
CA ILE A 37 14.17 -1.69 0.49
C ILE A 37 13.65 -3.11 0.23
N SER A 38 12.97 -3.70 1.20
CA SER A 38 12.43 -5.06 1.11
C SER A 38 11.42 -5.20 -0.02
N LEU A 39 10.48 -4.27 -0.14
CA LEU A 39 9.43 -4.25 -1.16
C LEU A 39 10.01 -4.04 -2.56
N ILE A 40 11.01 -3.16 -2.72
CA ILE A 40 11.76 -2.97 -3.97
C ILE A 40 12.47 -4.26 -4.38
N LEU A 41 13.08 -4.99 -3.43
CA LEU A 41 13.69 -6.29 -3.74
C LEU A 41 12.65 -7.30 -4.22
N VAL A 42 11.43 -7.30 -3.65
CA VAL A 42 10.32 -8.14 -4.13
C VAL A 42 9.78 -7.67 -5.49
N CYS A 43 9.92 -6.39 -5.86
CA CYS A 43 9.57 -5.92 -7.21
C CYS A 43 10.38 -6.63 -8.30
N LEU A 44 11.64 -7.02 -8.04
CA LEU A 44 12.50 -7.65 -9.04
C LEU A 44 11.96 -9.00 -9.57
N PRO A 45 11.66 -10.01 -8.73
CA PRO A 45 11.08 -11.27 -9.21
C PRO A 45 9.69 -11.08 -9.83
N ILE A 46 8.86 -10.16 -9.32
CA ILE A 46 7.56 -9.85 -9.92
C ILE A 46 7.74 -9.24 -11.32
N SER A 47 8.68 -8.30 -11.47
CA SER A 47 8.99 -7.68 -12.77
C SER A 47 9.50 -8.72 -13.77
N PHE A 48 10.36 -9.63 -13.31
CA PHE A 48 10.81 -10.76 -14.12
C PHE A 48 9.64 -11.60 -14.60
N LEU A 49 8.71 -11.94 -13.72
CA LEU A 49 7.51 -12.70 -14.07
C LEU A 49 6.61 -11.96 -15.08
N TRP A 50 6.45 -10.64 -14.93
CA TRP A 50 5.68 -9.80 -15.86
C TRP A 50 6.25 -9.73 -17.27
N MET A 51 7.56 -9.94 -17.43
CA MET A 51 8.18 -10.03 -18.76
C MET A 51 7.75 -11.28 -19.53
N PHE A 52 7.26 -12.32 -18.83
CA PHE A 52 6.80 -13.59 -19.41
C PHE A 52 5.28 -13.78 -19.33
N THR A 53 4.51 -12.72 -19.07
CA THR A 53 3.04 -12.79 -18.97
C THR A 53 2.40 -13.45 -20.19
N ASP A 54 2.89 -13.19 -21.41
CA ASP A 54 2.35 -13.80 -22.62
C ASP A 54 2.49 -15.33 -22.61
N LYS A 55 3.69 -15.84 -22.31
CA LYS A 55 3.96 -17.28 -22.25
C LYS A 55 3.14 -17.96 -21.15
N LEU A 56 3.00 -17.31 -20.00
CA LEU A 56 2.20 -17.84 -18.89
C LEU A 56 0.72 -17.93 -19.25
N LEU A 57 0.18 -16.88 -19.89
CA LEU A 57 -1.21 -16.86 -20.33
C LEU A 57 -1.47 -17.91 -21.43
N ILE A 58 -0.57 -18.04 -22.41
CA ILE A 58 -0.66 -19.07 -23.44
C ILE A 58 -0.59 -20.48 -22.81
N LEU A 59 0.27 -20.68 -21.81
CA LEU A 59 0.39 -21.97 -21.11
C LEU A 59 -0.92 -22.40 -20.44
N ILE A 60 -1.69 -21.45 -19.90
CA ILE A 60 -3.02 -21.71 -19.31
C ILE A 60 -4.16 -21.69 -20.33
N GLY A 61 -3.84 -21.66 -21.63
CA GLY A 61 -4.80 -21.78 -22.73
C GLY A 61 -5.43 -20.47 -23.22
N GLN A 62 -4.87 -19.30 -22.88
CA GLN A 62 -5.36 -18.02 -23.40
C GLN A 62 -4.95 -17.78 -24.85
N ASP A 63 -5.76 -16.99 -25.55
CA ASP A 63 -5.49 -16.58 -26.93
C ASP A 63 -4.14 -15.84 -27.05
N PRO A 64 -3.27 -16.19 -28.02
CA PRO A 64 -1.97 -15.54 -28.19
C PRO A 64 -2.05 -14.03 -28.42
N SER A 65 -3.06 -13.54 -29.16
CA SER A 65 -3.19 -12.11 -29.46
C SER A 65 -3.49 -11.31 -28.19
N ILE A 66 -4.37 -11.82 -27.33
CA ILE A 66 -4.68 -11.23 -26.02
C ILE A 66 -3.45 -11.29 -25.11
N SER A 67 -2.77 -12.44 -25.09
CA SER A 67 -1.59 -12.68 -24.26
C SER A 67 -0.44 -11.72 -24.59
N HIS A 68 -0.22 -11.41 -25.88
CA HIS A 68 0.79 -10.43 -26.30
C HIS A 68 0.44 -9.00 -25.87
N VAL A 69 -0.83 -8.60 -25.92
CA VAL A 69 -1.27 -7.29 -25.42
C VAL A 69 -1.08 -7.20 -23.91
N ALA A 70 -1.44 -8.26 -23.16
CA ALA A 70 -1.27 -8.34 -21.72
C ALA A 70 0.21 -8.22 -21.30
N ARG A 71 1.14 -8.86 -22.03
CA ARG A 71 2.58 -8.68 -21.80
C ARG A 71 3.03 -7.25 -22.06
N LYS A 72 2.66 -6.64 -23.20
CA LYS A 72 3.02 -5.25 -23.51
C LYS A 72 2.57 -4.32 -22.37
N TYR A 73 1.33 -4.47 -21.93
CA TYR A 73 0.79 -3.69 -20.81
C TYR A 73 1.53 -3.96 -19.49
N SER A 74 1.80 -5.23 -19.17
CA SER A 74 2.53 -5.63 -17.95
C SER A 74 3.94 -5.04 -17.91
N ILE A 75 4.69 -5.09 -19.02
CA ILE A 75 6.02 -4.49 -19.11
C ILE A 75 5.95 -2.97 -18.90
N CYS A 76 4.97 -2.30 -19.50
CA CYS A 76 4.78 -0.86 -19.30
C CYS A 76 4.41 -0.47 -17.86
N LEU A 77 3.84 -1.39 -17.08
CA LEU A 77 3.52 -1.19 -15.67
C LEU A 77 4.68 -1.50 -14.72
N ILE A 78 5.81 -2.05 -15.19
CA ILE A 78 6.97 -2.35 -14.32
C ILE A 78 7.41 -1.11 -13.52
N PRO A 79 7.57 0.09 -14.11
CA PRO A 79 7.95 1.29 -13.34
C PRO A 79 6.92 1.67 -12.26
N ASN A 80 5.63 1.40 -12.51
CA ASN A 80 4.55 1.62 -11.55
C ASN A 80 4.65 0.67 -10.35
N LEU A 81 5.19 -0.54 -10.53
CA LEU A 81 5.38 -1.49 -9.45
C LEU A 81 6.32 -0.95 -8.36
N PHE A 82 7.38 -0.26 -8.76
CA PHE A 82 8.35 0.32 -7.82
C PHE A 82 7.78 1.55 -7.10
N SER A 83 7.08 2.45 -7.80
CA SER A 83 6.42 3.57 -7.15
C SER A 83 5.32 3.10 -6.20
N TYR A 84 4.57 2.07 -6.56
CA TYR A 84 3.57 1.46 -5.69
C TYR A 84 4.20 0.91 -4.40
N ALA A 85 5.31 0.17 -4.49
CA ALA A 85 6.03 -0.35 -3.33
C ALA A 85 6.45 0.76 -2.35
N ILE A 86 7.04 1.84 -2.88
CA ILE A 86 7.45 2.99 -2.06
C ILE A 86 6.22 3.68 -1.47
N LEU A 87 5.18 3.90 -2.28
CA LEU A 87 3.96 4.59 -1.86
C LEU A 87 3.25 3.86 -0.72
N GLN A 88 3.14 2.53 -0.78
CA GLN A 88 2.52 1.76 0.29
C GLN A 88 3.24 1.94 1.63
N ALA A 89 4.58 1.94 1.61
CA ALA A 89 5.35 2.18 2.84
C ALA A 89 5.14 3.60 3.39
N LEU A 90 5.13 4.61 2.51
CA LEU A 90 4.87 6.00 2.90
C LEU A 90 3.45 6.18 3.47
N ILE A 91 2.43 5.57 2.85
CA ILE A 91 1.05 5.62 3.37
C ILE A 91 1.00 5.09 4.80
N ARG A 92 1.64 3.94 5.10
CA ARG A 92 1.66 3.40 6.46
C ARG A 92 2.43 4.26 7.44
N TYR A 93 3.52 4.88 6.99
CA TYR A 93 4.25 5.86 7.79
C TYR A 93 3.34 7.01 8.23
N PHE A 94 2.60 7.64 7.32
CA PHE A 94 1.70 8.75 7.66
C PHE A 94 0.48 8.28 8.46
N GLN A 95 -0.11 7.16 8.06
CA GLN A 95 -1.30 6.59 8.69
C GLN A 95 -1.05 6.21 10.16
N THR A 96 0.10 5.61 10.47
CA THR A 96 0.41 5.19 11.86
C THR A 96 0.57 6.38 12.83
N GLN A 97 0.94 7.54 12.28
CA GLN A 97 1.01 8.83 12.97
C GLN A 97 -0.30 9.64 12.93
N SER A 98 -1.35 9.12 12.30
CA SER A 98 -2.62 9.83 12.06
C SER A 98 -2.49 11.10 11.19
N LEU A 99 -1.46 11.19 10.35
CA LEU A 99 -1.24 12.29 9.41
C LEU A 99 -2.06 12.07 8.13
N ILE A 100 -3.38 12.22 8.22
CA ILE A 100 -4.30 11.93 7.11
C ILE A 100 -4.31 13.02 6.04
N LEU A 101 -4.17 14.29 6.43
CA LEU A 101 -4.28 15.42 5.51
C LEU A 101 -3.23 15.39 4.38
N PRO A 102 -1.93 15.10 4.64
CA PRO A 102 -0.93 14.97 3.57
C PRO A 102 -1.26 13.83 2.60
N MET A 103 -1.77 12.70 3.09
CA MET A 103 -2.20 11.57 2.25
C MET A 103 -3.39 11.94 1.37
N LEU A 104 -4.37 12.66 1.93
CA LEU A 104 -5.54 13.13 1.18
C LEU A 104 -5.14 14.13 0.10
N CYS A 105 -4.37 15.16 0.45
CA CYS A 105 -3.94 16.20 -0.49
C CYS A 105 -3.07 15.64 -1.62
N SER A 106 -2.11 14.77 -1.31
CA SER A 106 -1.26 14.13 -2.32
C SER A 106 -2.05 13.21 -3.25
N SER A 107 -3.01 12.44 -2.71
CA SER A 107 -3.89 11.58 -3.52
C SER A 107 -4.80 12.39 -4.43
N PHE A 108 -5.38 13.48 -3.93
CA PHE A 108 -6.21 14.39 -4.72
C PHE A 108 -5.39 15.06 -5.84
N ALA A 109 -4.21 15.58 -5.52
CA ALA A 109 -3.30 16.16 -6.52
C ALA A 109 -2.91 15.14 -7.60
N SER A 110 -2.62 13.89 -7.18
CA SER A 110 -2.29 12.80 -8.10
C SER A 110 -3.46 12.43 -9.01
N LEU A 111 -4.69 12.46 -8.51
CA LEU A 111 -5.91 12.24 -9.30
C LEU A 111 -6.15 13.38 -10.31
N CYS A 112 -6.05 14.63 -9.87
CA CYS A 112 -6.16 15.81 -10.74
C CYS A 112 -5.08 15.83 -11.83
N PHE A 113 -3.90 15.27 -11.55
CA PHE A 113 -2.85 15.07 -12.54
C PHE A 113 -3.13 13.87 -13.46
N HIS A 114 -3.62 12.76 -12.91
CA HIS A 114 -3.85 11.51 -13.64
C HIS A 114 -4.88 11.66 -14.75
N ILE A 115 -6.03 12.27 -14.47
CA ILE A 115 -7.14 12.39 -15.43
C ILE A 115 -6.70 13.08 -16.74
N PRO A 116 -6.14 14.31 -16.73
CA PRO A 116 -5.71 14.99 -17.95
C PRO A 116 -4.52 14.29 -18.60
N LEU A 117 -3.58 13.75 -17.82
CA LEU A 117 -2.43 13.02 -18.36
C LEU A 117 -2.86 11.74 -19.10
N CYS A 118 -3.75 10.96 -18.50
CA CYS A 118 -4.29 9.75 -19.10
C CYS A 118 -5.03 10.08 -20.39
N TRP A 119 -5.90 11.10 -20.37
CA TRP A 119 -6.57 11.57 -21.58
C TRP A 119 -5.58 11.99 -22.68
N ALA A 120 -4.56 12.78 -22.33
CA ALA A 120 -3.56 13.24 -23.29
C ALA A 120 -2.75 12.08 -23.89
N LEU A 121 -2.25 11.17 -23.06
CA LEU A 121 -1.42 10.05 -23.54
C LEU A 121 -2.23 9.03 -24.35
N VAL A 122 -3.46 8.72 -23.92
CA VAL A 122 -4.31 7.74 -24.60
C VAL A 122 -4.84 8.30 -25.93
N PHE A 123 -5.38 9.52 -25.93
CA PHE A 123 -6.12 10.05 -27.08
C PHE A 123 -5.34 11.06 -27.92
N LYS A 124 -4.53 11.95 -27.31
CA LYS A 124 -3.79 12.97 -28.07
C LYS A 124 -2.46 12.48 -28.61
N ALA A 125 -1.77 11.65 -27.83
CA ALA A 125 -0.53 10.99 -28.26
C ALA A 125 -0.79 9.63 -28.91
N GLU A 126 -2.06 9.20 -29.02
CA GLU A 126 -2.49 7.95 -29.65
C GLU A 126 -1.78 6.69 -29.11
N MET A 127 -1.36 6.70 -27.84
CA MET A 127 -0.60 5.61 -27.24
C MET A 127 -1.49 4.46 -26.74
N GLY A 128 -2.82 4.63 -26.78
CA GLY A 128 -3.79 3.61 -26.37
C GLY A 128 -3.51 3.07 -24.96
N ILE A 129 -3.49 1.74 -24.83
CA ILE A 129 -3.28 1.06 -23.53
C ILE A 129 -1.90 1.34 -22.91
N ILE A 130 -0.88 1.60 -23.74
CA ILE A 130 0.46 1.97 -23.25
C ILE A 130 0.41 3.36 -22.61
N GLY A 131 -0.36 4.29 -23.20
CA GLY A 131 -0.60 5.61 -22.63
C GLY A 131 -1.23 5.55 -21.25
N ALA A 132 -2.21 4.66 -21.07
CA ALA A 132 -2.84 4.41 -19.76
C ALA A 132 -1.83 3.88 -18.72
N ALA A 133 -0.97 2.92 -19.09
CA ALA A 133 0.07 2.38 -18.21
C ALA A 133 1.10 3.44 -17.78
N LEU A 134 1.51 4.32 -18.71
CA LEU A 134 2.42 5.41 -18.40
C LEU A 134 1.77 6.46 -17.52
N ALA A 135 0.51 6.81 -17.79
CA ALA A 135 -0.23 7.77 -16.99
C ALA A 135 -0.35 7.33 -15.53
N ILE A 136 -0.73 6.07 -15.28
CA ILE A 136 -0.80 5.56 -13.90
C ILE A 136 0.59 5.54 -13.25
N SER A 137 1.63 5.10 -13.97
CA SER A 137 2.98 5.07 -13.43
C SER A 137 3.46 6.46 -13.00
N LEU A 138 3.24 7.48 -13.83
CA LEU A 138 3.65 8.85 -13.55
C LEU A 138 2.84 9.46 -12.39
N SER A 139 1.54 9.17 -12.29
CA SER A 139 0.71 9.60 -11.18
C SER A 139 1.15 9.01 -9.84
N TYR A 140 1.54 7.74 -9.81
CA TYR A 140 2.07 7.13 -8.58
C TYR A 140 3.43 7.70 -8.19
N TRP A 141 4.32 7.95 -9.16
CA TRP A 141 5.59 8.64 -8.88
C TRP A 141 5.39 10.05 -8.36
N LEU A 142 4.44 10.81 -8.91
CA LEU A 142 4.05 12.11 -8.37
C LEU A 142 3.62 11.99 -6.91
N ASN A 143 2.77 11.00 -6.58
CA ASN A 143 2.33 10.78 -5.20
C ASN A 143 3.50 10.46 -4.26
N VAL A 144 4.40 9.56 -4.68
CA VAL A 144 5.64 9.25 -3.94
C VAL A 144 6.49 10.49 -3.70
N ILE A 145 6.66 11.35 -4.72
CA ILE A 145 7.45 12.58 -4.61
C ILE A 145 6.77 13.55 -3.62
N LEU A 146 5.47 13.77 -3.73
CA LEU A 146 4.73 14.67 -2.84
C LEU A 146 4.83 14.22 -1.37
N LEU A 147 4.59 12.94 -1.10
CA LEU A 147 4.66 12.37 0.25
C LEU A 147 6.10 12.30 0.77
N GLY A 148 7.08 11.95 -0.07
CA GLY A 148 8.49 11.95 0.30
C GLY A 148 9.01 13.35 0.64
N LEU A 149 8.63 14.37 -0.15
CA LEU A 149 8.94 15.77 0.15
C LEU A 149 8.27 16.23 1.44
N TYR A 150 7.02 15.84 1.67
CA TYR A 150 6.32 16.14 2.92
C TYR A 150 7.02 15.52 4.13
N MET A 151 7.39 14.23 4.06
CA MET A 151 8.12 13.53 5.12
C MET A 151 9.46 14.23 5.45
N LYS A 152 10.17 14.68 4.42
CA LYS A 152 11.48 15.33 4.54
C LYS A 152 11.41 16.77 5.05
N ASN A 153 10.35 17.52 4.73
CA ASN A 153 10.32 18.96 4.97
C ASN A 153 9.34 19.39 6.07
N SER A 154 8.31 18.59 6.39
CA SER A 154 7.31 18.95 7.40
C SER A 154 7.90 18.88 8.82
N SER A 155 7.51 19.83 9.68
CA SER A 155 7.80 19.82 11.11
C SER A 155 7.02 18.73 11.85
N GLU A 156 5.85 18.30 11.33
CA GLU A 156 5.07 17.21 11.95
C GLU A 156 5.82 15.87 11.94
N CYS A 157 6.73 15.69 10.97
CA CYS A 157 7.58 14.51 10.85
C CYS A 157 8.94 14.65 11.56
N GLU A 158 9.20 15.77 12.25
CA GLU A 158 10.53 16.03 12.81
C GLU A 158 10.91 15.04 13.92
N LYS A 159 9.94 14.65 14.75
CA LYS A 159 10.15 13.70 15.86
C LYS A 159 10.39 12.26 15.39
N THR A 160 9.80 11.91 14.26
CA THR A 160 9.90 10.59 13.63
C THR A 160 11.05 10.50 12.64
N ARG A 161 11.62 11.65 12.26
CA ARG A 161 12.81 11.74 11.43
C ARG A 161 14.02 11.16 12.15
N SER A 162 14.63 10.17 11.54
CA SER A 162 15.84 9.48 11.95
C SER A 162 16.92 9.68 10.90
N VAL A 163 18.17 9.74 11.33
CA VAL A 163 19.31 9.69 10.42
C VAL A 163 19.39 8.27 9.88
N PHE A 164 19.49 8.12 8.56
CA PHE A 164 19.63 6.81 7.92
C PHE A 164 20.78 6.02 8.59
N SER A 165 20.42 4.98 9.34
CA SER A 165 21.37 4.13 10.08
C SER A 165 21.49 2.77 9.38
N LYS A 166 22.64 2.11 9.54
CA LYS A 166 22.84 0.71 9.10
C LYS A 166 21.86 -0.26 9.76
N ASP A 167 21.19 0.19 10.83
CA ASP A 167 20.15 -0.56 11.55
C ASP A 167 18.96 -0.98 10.67
N VAL A 168 18.75 -0.28 9.55
CA VAL A 168 17.73 -0.64 8.55
C VAL A 168 17.86 -2.09 8.07
N PHE A 169 19.09 -2.59 7.90
CA PHE A 169 19.32 -3.97 7.44
C PHE A 169 19.00 -5.03 8.50
N PHE A 170 19.19 -4.71 9.79
CA PHE A 170 18.81 -5.62 10.87
C PHE A 170 17.29 -5.74 11.00
N GLY A 171 16.55 -4.67 10.67
CA GLY A 171 15.10 -4.64 10.64
C GLY A 171 14.45 -5.50 9.54
N ILE A 172 15.18 -5.94 8.51
CA ILE A 172 14.62 -6.68 7.37
C ILE A 172 14.04 -8.03 7.81
N ARG A 173 14.76 -8.75 8.69
CA ARG A 173 14.28 -10.04 9.20
C ARG A 173 12.99 -9.88 10.00
N GLU A 174 12.93 -8.85 10.83
CA GLU A 174 11.75 -8.54 11.63
C GLU A 174 10.58 -8.12 10.73
N PHE A 175 10.82 -7.29 9.72
CA PHE A 175 9.83 -6.93 8.71
C PHE A 175 9.22 -8.16 8.05
N PHE A 176 10.03 -9.06 7.49
CA PHE A 176 9.52 -10.26 6.81
C PHE A 176 8.76 -11.21 7.73
N ARG A 177 9.09 -11.26 9.02
CA ARG A 177 8.35 -12.07 10.02
C ARG A 177 6.88 -11.65 10.11
N PHE A 178 6.57 -10.37 9.99
CA PHE A 178 5.19 -9.85 9.96
C PHE A 178 4.63 -9.73 8.54
N ALA A 179 5.49 -9.43 7.56
CA ALA A 179 5.08 -9.17 6.19
C ALA A 179 4.60 -10.45 5.50
N VAL A 180 5.26 -11.59 5.72
CA VAL A 180 4.85 -12.86 5.06
C VAL A 180 3.45 -13.30 5.48
N PRO A 181 3.09 -13.39 6.79
CA PRO A 181 1.73 -13.71 7.19
C PRO A 181 0.68 -12.71 6.68
N SER A 182 0.98 -11.40 6.74
CA SER A 182 0.09 -10.35 6.23
C SER A 182 -0.13 -10.48 4.73
N ALA A 183 0.94 -10.71 3.97
CA ALA A 183 0.87 -10.95 2.53
C ALA A 183 0.09 -12.20 2.16
N ILE A 184 0.26 -13.31 2.89
CA ILE A 184 -0.51 -14.54 2.66
C ILE A 184 -2.00 -14.30 2.90
N MET A 185 -2.37 -13.69 4.03
CA MET A 185 -3.76 -13.39 4.36
C MET A 185 -4.43 -12.55 3.27
N THR A 186 -3.80 -11.43 2.92
CA THR A 186 -4.27 -10.54 1.86
C THR A 186 -4.31 -11.27 0.51
N CYS A 187 -3.25 -11.96 0.10
CA CYS A 187 -3.22 -12.62 -1.20
C CYS A 187 -4.27 -13.72 -1.32
N LEU A 188 -4.51 -14.51 -0.26
CA LEU A 188 -5.55 -15.54 -0.28
C LEU A 188 -6.94 -14.93 -0.46
N GLU A 189 -7.23 -13.82 0.21
CA GLU A 189 -8.48 -13.07 0.02
C GLU A 189 -8.64 -12.62 -1.43
N TRP A 190 -7.69 -11.84 -1.96
CA TRP A 190 -7.79 -11.28 -3.32
C TRP A 190 -7.74 -12.36 -4.42
N TRP A 191 -6.88 -13.36 -4.28
CA TRP A 191 -6.77 -14.44 -5.28
C TRP A 191 -7.98 -15.35 -5.27
N SER A 192 -8.67 -15.51 -4.13
CA SER A 192 -9.92 -16.26 -4.11
C SER A 192 -10.98 -15.62 -5.01
N TYR A 193 -11.08 -14.28 -5.04
CA TYR A 193 -11.98 -13.57 -5.96
C TYR A 193 -11.62 -13.78 -7.43
N GLU A 194 -10.32 -13.73 -7.78
CA GLU A 194 -9.86 -14.02 -9.15
C GLU A 194 -10.21 -15.45 -9.57
N VAL A 195 -10.02 -16.42 -8.68
CA VAL A 195 -10.41 -17.82 -8.94
C VAL A 195 -11.91 -17.95 -9.13
N LEU A 196 -12.73 -17.29 -8.30
CA LEU A 196 -14.19 -17.30 -8.45
C LEU A 196 -14.65 -16.72 -9.80
N ILE A 197 -14.05 -15.61 -10.24
CA ILE A 197 -14.32 -15.00 -11.55
C ILE A 197 -13.89 -15.94 -12.69
N LEU A 198 -12.75 -16.62 -12.56
CA LEU A 198 -12.32 -17.60 -13.55
C LEU A 198 -13.27 -18.81 -13.61
N LEU A 199 -13.73 -19.29 -12.46
CA LEU A 199 -14.65 -20.43 -12.38
C LEU A 199 -16.06 -20.09 -12.90
N SER A 200 -16.54 -18.86 -12.74
CA SER A 200 -17.82 -18.45 -13.32
C SER A 200 -17.82 -18.48 -14.86
N GLY A 201 -16.65 -18.31 -15.47
CA GLY A 201 -16.44 -18.54 -16.90
C GLY A 201 -16.62 -19.99 -17.37
N LEU A 202 -16.73 -20.96 -16.47
CA LEU A 202 -16.99 -22.38 -16.76
C LEU A 202 -18.46 -22.78 -16.56
N LEU A 203 -19.32 -21.86 -16.10
CA LEU A 203 -20.76 -22.13 -15.89
C LEU A 203 -21.53 -22.17 -17.21
N PRO A 204 -22.77 -22.75 -17.24
CA PRO A 204 -23.56 -22.92 -18.46
C PRO A 204 -23.83 -21.62 -19.25
N ASN A 205 -23.90 -20.47 -18.55
CA ASN A 205 -24.10 -19.15 -19.14
C ASN A 205 -22.91 -18.22 -18.82
N PRO A 206 -21.70 -18.50 -19.34
CA PRO A 206 -20.46 -17.93 -18.80
C PRO A 206 -20.41 -16.40 -18.97
N LYS A 207 -21.01 -15.85 -20.05
CA LYS A 207 -21.08 -14.40 -20.26
C LYS A 207 -21.92 -13.70 -19.20
N GLU A 208 -23.07 -14.28 -18.85
CA GLU A 208 -24.01 -13.70 -17.89
C GLU A 208 -23.47 -13.84 -16.47
N GLU A 209 -23.05 -15.05 -16.09
CA GLU A 209 -22.49 -15.35 -14.77
C GLU A 209 -21.21 -14.56 -14.47
N THR A 210 -20.28 -14.47 -15.43
CA THR A 210 -19.04 -13.68 -15.25
C THR A 210 -19.35 -12.19 -15.13
N SER A 211 -20.34 -11.68 -15.87
CA SER A 211 -20.73 -10.27 -15.80
C SER A 211 -21.36 -9.93 -14.45
N VAL A 212 -22.30 -10.76 -13.97
CA VAL A 212 -22.93 -10.59 -12.65
C VAL A 212 -21.87 -10.65 -11.55
N LEU A 213 -20.99 -11.66 -11.58
CA LEU A 213 -19.95 -11.81 -10.56
C LEU A 213 -18.95 -10.64 -10.58
N SER A 214 -18.61 -10.10 -11.76
CA SER A 214 -17.75 -8.92 -11.89
C SER A 214 -18.41 -7.66 -11.30
N ILE A 215 -19.72 -7.50 -11.47
CA ILE A 215 -20.48 -6.40 -10.85
C ILE A 215 -20.51 -6.57 -9.34
N CYS A 216 -20.81 -7.77 -8.83
CA CYS A 216 -20.80 -8.07 -7.41
C CYS A 216 -19.42 -7.78 -6.80
N PHE A 217 -18.34 -8.25 -7.44
CA PHE A 217 -16.98 -7.98 -7.00
C PHE A 217 -16.67 -6.47 -6.97
N THR A 218 -17.09 -5.72 -8.00
CA THR A 218 -16.90 -4.26 -8.04
C THR A 218 -17.63 -3.57 -6.88
N ILE A 219 -18.86 -3.98 -6.57
CA ILE A 219 -19.63 -3.46 -5.44
C ILE A 219 -18.95 -3.79 -4.12
N THR A 220 -18.53 -5.04 -3.91
CA THR A 220 -17.79 -5.45 -2.70
C THR A 220 -16.50 -4.67 -2.54
N TYR A 221 -15.75 -4.48 -3.62
CA TYR A 221 -14.50 -3.70 -3.63
C TYR A 221 -14.72 -2.24 -3.24
N LEU A 222 -15.78 -1.60 -3.77
CA LEU A 222 -16.15 -0.24 -3.38
C LEU A 222 -16.52 -0.15 -1.90
N HIS A 223 -17.28 -1.13 -1.39
CA HIS A 223 -17.64 -1.17 0.02
C HIS A 223 -16.45 -1.44 0.94
N TYR A 224 -15.46 -2.25 0.50
CA TYR A 224 -14.27 -2.61 1.28
C TYR A 224 -13.46 -1.40 1.77
N PHE A 225 -13.41 -0.30 1.00
CA PHE A 225 -12.67 0.89 1.39
C PHE A 225 -13.25 1.62 2.61
N ILE A 226 -14.55 1.46 2.89
CA ILE A 226 -15.20 2.07 4.05
C ILE A 226 -14.70 1.44 5.37
N PRO A 227 -14.88 0.12 5.63
CA PRO A 227 -14.37 -0.51 6.84
C PRO A 227 -12.85 -0.49 6.89
N TYR A 228 -12.16 -0.55 5.75
CA TYR A 228 -10.71 -0.38 5.73
C TYR A 228 -10.27 1.00 6.24
N GLY A 229 -10.95 2.09 5.83
CA GLY A 229 -10.72 3.43 6.36
C GLY A 229 -11.03 3.57 7.85
N PHE A 230 -12.10 2.90 8.33
CA PHE A 230 -12.38 2.82 9.77
C PHE A 230 -11.33 2.01 10.54
N GLY A 231 -10.92 0.84 10.04
CA GLY A 231 -9.86 0.03 10.67
C GLY A 231 -8.54 0.77 10.75
N ALA A 232 -8.20 1.52 9.71
CA ALA A 232 -7.03 2.40 9.65
C ALA A 232 -7.03 3.51 10.72
N THR A 233 -8.21 3.95 11.16
CA THR A 233 -8.39 5.01 12.17
C THR A 233 -8.69 4.46 13.56
N ALA A 234 -9.29 3.28 13.70
CA ALA A 234 -9.65 2.67 14.99
C ALA A 234 -8.45 2.34 15.88
N VAL A 235 -7.25 2.19 15.29
CA VAL A 235 -5.97 2.16 16.01
C VAL A 235 -5.75 3.41 16.90
N ARG A 236 -6.50 4.50 16.66
CA ARG A 236 -6.57 5.72 17.48
C ARG A 236 -7.50 5.58 18.71
N GLY A 237 -8.65 4.92 18.57
CA GLY A 237 -9.68 4.87 19.61
C GLY A 237 -9.24 4.14 20.87
N GLY A 238 -8.72 2.92 20.71
CA GLY A 238 -8.15 2.17 21.85
C GLY A 238 -6.87 2.79 22.43
N ARG A 239 -6.27 3.76 21.72
CA ARG A 239 -5.03 4.45 22.10
C ARG A 239 -5.30 5.68 22.97
N ASP A 240 -6.31 6.47 22.67
CA ASP A 240 -6.70 7.61 23.50
C ASP A 240 -7.20 7.14 24.89
N GLU A 241 -7.94 6.02 24.93
CA GLU A 241 -8.35 5.38 26.19
C GLU A 241 -7.15 4.87 27.01
N ALA A 242 -6.26 4.06 26.42
CA ALA A 242 -5.09 3.52 27.14
C ALA A 242 -4.12 4.61 27.63
N THR A 243 -3.94 5.70 26.87
CA THR A 243 -3.10 6.83 27.26
C THR A 243 -3.76 7.67 28.38
N SER A 244 -5.10 7.75 28.37
CA SER A 244 -5.86 8.40 29.44
C SER A 244 -5.81 7.62 30.76
N GLU A 245 -5.94 6.29 30.71
CA GLU A 245 -5.84 5.41 31.88
C GLU A 245 -4.44 5.46 32.50
N ASN A 246 -3.39 5.42 31.67
CA ASN A 246 -2.01 5.54 32.15
C ASN A 246 -1.72 6.92 32.81
N ARG A 247 -2.27 8.02 32.28
CA ARG A 247 -2.15 9.35 32.91
C ARG A 247 -2.88 9.41 34.25
N VAL A 248 -4.06 8.80 34.35
CA VAL A 248 -4.83 8.74 35.60
C VAL A 248 -4.10 7.91 36.65
N GLU A 249 -3.47 6.80 36.26
CA GLU A 249 -2.75 5.93 37.18
C GLU A 249 -1.41 6.54 37.65
N ILE A 250 -0.68 7.22 36.77
CA ILE A 250 0.53 7.98 37.14
C ILE A 250 0.16 9.17 38.05
N GLY A 251 -0.99 9.83 37.80
CA GLY A 251 -1.52 10.89 38.66
C GLY A 251 -1.88 10.40 40.07
N ARG A 252 -2.36 9.16 40.22
CA ARG A 252 -2.62 8.51 41.52
C ARG A 252 -1.36 8.09 42.27
N ARG A 253 -0.23 7.88 41.58
CA ARG A 253 1.04 7.43 42.19
C ARG A 253 1.97 8.56 42.66
N LYS A 254 1.65 9.83 42.45
CA LYS A 254 2.41 10.95 43.06
C LYS A 254 1.95 11.17 44.51
N PRO A 255 2.75 10.87 45.55
CA PRO A 255 2.42 11.30 46.90
C PRO A 255 2.49 12.83 46.98
N ALA A 256 1.45 13.42 47.58
CA ALA A 256 1.40 14.84 47.88
C ALA A 256 2.47 15.18 48.93
N HIS A 257 3.69 15.51 48.50
CA HIS A 257 4.65 16.19 49.37
C HIS A 257 4.28 17.67 49.43
N ALA A 258 3.43 18.01 50.40
CA ALA A 258 3.32 19.38 50.90
C ALA A 258 4.56 19.66 51.76
N PRO A 259 5.30 20.76 51.54
CA PRO A 259 6.32 21.19 52.49
C PRO A 259 5.62 21.77 53.72
N ALA A 260 5.90 21.18 54.89
CA ALA A 260 5.63 21.78 56.18
C ALA A 260 6.93 22.40 56.70
N GLY A 261 6.89 23.67 57.09
CA GLY A 261 8.00 24.40 57.73
C GLY A 261 8.39 25.66 56.99
#